data_AF-A0A653BDU0-F1
#
_entry.id   AF-A0A653BDU0-F1
#
_cell.length_a   1.000
_cell.length_b   1.000
_cell.length_c   1.000
_cell.angle_alpha   90.00
_cell.angle_beta   90.00
_cell.angle_gamma   90.00
#
_symmetry.space_group_name_H-M   'P 1'
#
loop_
_entity.id
_entity.type
_entity.pdbx_description
1 polymer ?
#
loop_
_entity_poly.entity_id
_entity_poly.type
_entity_poly.pdbx_seq_one_letter_code
_entity_poly.pdbx_strand_id
1 'polypeptide(L)' 'MTESLVAVKGTKVSKPYLDYLDEFYNFPVRDQDVWICGYPKSGTTWTQEMVWMIMNNLDVEGAKEDIHFRVPFIE' A
#
# COMPACT_ATOMS: atom_id res chain seq x y z
N MET A 1 -13.87 -16.07 12.21
CA MET A 1 -12.90 -15.34 11.34
C MET A 1 -13.54 -14.76 10.08
N THR A 2 -14.68 -15.26 9.60
CA THR A 2 -15.42 -14.72 8.43
C THR A 2 -16.46 -13.64 8.76
N GLU A 3 -16.76 -13.41 10.03
CA GLU A 3 -17.78 -12.44 10.48
C GLU A 3 -17.34 -10.96 10.38
N SER A 4 -16.10 -10.69 9.98
CA SER A 4 -15.51 -9.35 9.88
C SER A 4 -15.33 -8.84 8.45
N LEU A 5 -15.82 -9.57 7.43
CA LEU A 5 -15.69 -9.18 6.02
C LEU A 5 -17.03 -8.70 5.45
N VAL A 6 -16.99 -7.65 4.65
CA VAL A 6 -18.15 -7.05 3.97
C VAL A 6 -17.89 -6.98 2.47
N ALA A 7 -18.95 -7.11 1.66
CA ALA A 7 -18.84 -7.01 0.21
C ALA A 7 -18.99 -5.55 -0.23
N VAL A 8 -17.99 -5.02 -0.92
CA VAL A 8 -17.99 -3.67 -1.51
C VAL A 8 -17.62 -3.78 -2.98
N LYS A 9 -18.48 -3.29 -3.87
CA LYS A 9 -18.28 -3.31 -5.34
C LYS A 9 -17.80 -4.67 -5.92
N GLY A 10 -18.23 -5.78 -5.31
CA GLY A 10 -17.87 -7.14 -5.77
C GLY A 10 -16.63 -7.76 -5.11
N THR A 11 -15.93 -7.04 -4.23
CA THR A 11 -14.76 -7.53 -3.49
C THR A 11 -15.08 -7.64 -1.99
N LYS A 12 -14.46 -8.60 -1.30
CA LYS A 12 -14.56 -8.71 0.17
C LYS A 12 -13.46 -7.89 0.83
N VAL A 13 -13.85 -6.98 1.71
CA VAL A 13 -12.95 -6.10 2.48
C VAL A 13 -13.25 -6.23 3.97
N SER A 14 -12.30 -5.82 4.82
CA SER A 14 -12.50 -5.79 6.27
C SER A 14 -13.59 -4.78 6.65
N LYS A 15 -14.36 -5.02 7.71
CA LYS A 15 -15.38 -4.06 8.17
C LYS A 15 -14.79 -2.67 8.52
N PRO A 16 -13.62 -2.56 9.19
CA PRO A 16 -13.00 -1.26 9.46
C PRO A 16 -12.63 -0.44 8.21
N TYR A 17 -12.43 -1.09 7.06
CA TYR A 17 -12.21 -0.40 5.78
C TYR A 17 -13.35 0.58 5.43
N LEU A 18 -14.58 0.26 5.86
CA LEU A 18 -15.74 1.09 5.59
C LEU A 18 -15.64 2.47 6.25
N ASP A 19 -14.93 2.60 7.36
CA ASP A 19 -14.79 3.85 8.09
C ASP A 19 -13.94 4.87 7.30
N TYR A 20 -13.11 4.40 6.37
CA TYR A 20 -12.18 5.20 5.57
C TYR A 20 -12.47 5.15 4.07
N LEU A 21 -13.51 4.44 3.64
CA LEU A 21 -13.80 4.19 2.21
C LEU A 21 -13.90 5.48 1.40
N ASP A 22 -14.62 6.47 1.91
CA ASP A 22 -14.82 7.76 1.24
C ASP A 22 -13.52 8.58 1.20
N GLU A 23 -12.70 8.49 2.25
CA GLU A 23 -11.39 9.17 2.30
C GLU A 23 -10.42 8.57 1.29
N PHE A 24 -10.33 7.24 1.20
CA PHE A 24 -9.50 6.57 0.21
C PHE A 24 -9.93 6.86 -1.22
N TYR A 25 -11.25 6.91 -1.48
CA TYR A 25 -11.76 7.18 -2.82
C TYR A 25 -11.46 8.62 -3.29
N ASN A 26 -11.37 9.56 -2.35
CA ASN A 26 -11.10 10.98 -2.62
C ASN A 26 -9.68 11.40 -2.22
N PHE A 27 -8.78 10.43 -1.99
CA PHE A 27 -7.42 10.70 -1.54
C PHE A 27 -6.68 11.61 -2.55
N PRO A 28 -6.08 12.73 -2.10
CA PRO A 28 -5.41 13.66 -2.99
C PRO A 28 -4.11 13.04 -3.52
N VAL A 29 -4.07 12.79 -4.82
CA VAL A 29 -2.90 12.24 -5.52
C VAL A 29 -2.00 13.37 -6.04
N ARG A 30 -0.70 13.10 -6.13
CA ARG A 30 0.32 13.98 -6.70
C ARG A 30 0.94 13.35 -7.93
N ASP A 31 1.42 14.18 -8.85
CA ASP A 31 2.03 13.71 -10.11
C ASP A 31 3.29 12.85 -9.92
N GLN A 32 3.93 12.91 -8.75
CA GLN A 32 5.14 12.18 -8.41
C GLN A 32 4.87 10.94 -7.56
N ASP A 33 3.60 10.63 -7.24
CA ASP A 33 3.26 9.48 -6.44
C ASP A 33 3.49 8.18 -7.22
N VAL A 34 4.09 7.19 -6.55
CA VAL A 34 4.30 5.84 -7.10
C VAL A 34 3.51 4.85 -6.27
N TRP A 35 2.60 4.12 -6.93
CA TRP A 35 1.71 3.16 -6.29
C TRP A 35 2.20 1.74 -6.53
N ILE A 36 2.23 0.95 -5.45
CA ILE A 36 2.59 -0.48 -5.51
C ILE A 36 1.36 -1.29 -5.13
N CYS A 37 0.63 -1.73 -6.16
CA CYS A 37 -0.63 -2.45 -6.00
C CYS A 37 -0.44 -3.93 -6.29
N GLY A 38 -0.97 -4.78 -5.41
CA GLY A 38 -0.97 -6.23 -5.61
C GLY A 38 -1.92 -6.92 -4.65
N TYR A 39 -2.45 -8.08 -5.04
CA TYR A 39 -3.23 -8.90 -4.12
C TYR A 39 -2.33 -9.38 -2.98
N PRO A 40 -2.82 -9.49 -1.73
CA PRO A 40 -1.99 -9.92 -0.61
C PRO A 40 -1.19 -11.18 -0.92
N LYS A 41 0.10 -11.15 -0.58
CA LYS A 41 1.08 -12.23 -0.82
C LYS A 41 1.53 -12.41 -2.28
N SER A 42 1.31 -11.43 -3.17
CA SER A 42 1.81 -11.46 -4.55
C SER A 42 3.23 -10.88 -4.75
N GLY A 43 4.04 -10.75 -3.69
CA GLY A 43 5.40 -10.19 -3.78
C GLY A 43 5.50 -8.66 -3.68
N THR A 44 4.51 -8.00 -3.06
CA THR A 44 4.50 -6.54 -2.89
C THR A 44 5.70 -6.03 -2.10
N THR A 45 6.15 -6.72 -1.04
CA THR A 45 7.34 -6.33 -0.26
C THR A 45 8.62 -6.28 -1.12
N TRP A 46 8.83 -7.25 -2.01
CA TRP A 46 9.98 -7.23 -2.91
C TRP A 46 9.90 -6.06 -3.89
N THR A 47 8.69 -5.79 -4.40
CA THR A 47 8.46 -4.68 -5.32
C THR A 47 8.69 -3.33 -4.64
N GLN A 48 8.25 -3.17 -3.39
CA GLN A 48 8.50 -2.00 -2.56
C GLN A 48 10.00 -1.69 -2.45
N GLU A 49 10.82 -2.69 -2.14
CA GLU A 49 12.27 -2.48 -2.06
C GLU A 49 12.90 -2.13 -3.40
N MET A 50 12.57 -2.85 -4.47
CA MET A 50 13.13 -2.59 -5.79
C MET A 50 12.79 -1.18 -6.28
N VAL A 51 11.54 -0.75 -6.14
CA VAL A 51 11.09 0.58 -6.53
C VAL A 51 11.78 1.65 -5.69
N TRP A 52 11.82 1.47 -4.37
CA TRP A 52 12.44 2.45 -3.48
C TRP A 52 13.94 2.63 -3.80
N MET A 53 14.66 1.53 -4.04
CA MET A 53 16.08 1.58 -4.41
C MET A 53 16.31 2.33 -5.74
N ILE A 54 15.48 2.07 -6.76
CA ILE A 54 15.60 2.77 -8.06
C ILE A 54 15.34 4.27 -7.90
N MET A 55 14.29 4.64 -7.15
CA MET A 55 13.90 6.03 -6.91
C MET A 55 14.94 6.81 -6.10
N ASN A 56 15.69 6.14 -5.23
CA ASN A 56 16.65 6.76 -4.32
C ASN A 56 18.10 6.50 -4.72
N ASN A 57 18.38 6.35 -6.03
CA ASN A 57 19.73 6.20 -6.58
C ASN A 57 20.55 5.06 -5.95
N LEU A 58 19.89 3.96 -5.60
CA LEU A 58 20.47 2.79 -4.94
C LEU A 58 21.11 3.12 -3.57
N ASP A 59 20.50 4.01 -2.79
CA ASP A 59 20.91 4.31 -1.41
C ASP A 59 20.69 3.12 -0.47
N VAL A 60 21.70 2.26 -0.36
CA VAL A 60 21.67 1.06 0.50
C VAL A 60 21.60 1.42 2.00
N GLU A 61 22.16 2.55 2.42
CA GLU A 61 22.14 2.93 3.83
C GLU A 61 20.75 3.43 4.24
N GLY A 62 20.12 4.26 3.41
CA GLY A 62 18.73 4.68 3.61
C GLY A 62 17.75 3.51 3.55
N ALA A 63 18.01 2.49 2.71
CA ALA A 63 17.17 1.29 2.60
C ALA A 63 17.14 0.43 3.88
N LYS A 64 18.05 0.64 4.85
CA LYS A 64 18.03 -0.06 6.14
C LYS A 64 16.91 0.42 7.06
N GLU A 65 16.33 1.59 6.79
CA GLU A 65 15.15 2.08 7.49
C GLU A 65 13.96 1.13 7.26
N ASP A 66 13.08 1.02 8.24
CA ASP A 66 11.92 0.15 8.14
C ASP A 66 11.07 0.52 6.92
N ILE A 67 10.61 -0.51 6.20
CA ILE A 67 9.86 -0.35 4.95
C ILE A 67 8.59 0.48 5.14
N HIS A 68 7.98 0.44 6.33
CA HIS A 68 6.78 1.20 6.65
C HIS A 68 7.01 2.71 6.74
N PHE A 69 8.23 3.15 7.04
CA PHE A 69 8.60 4.57 7.00
C PHE A 69 8.99 5.03 5.59
N ARG A 70 9.44 4.10 4.74
CA ARG A 70 9.87 4.38 3.37
C ARG A 70 8.73 4.29 2.35
N VAL A 71 7.79 3.39 2.58
CA VAL A 71 6.63 3.14 1.72
C VAL A 71 5.38 3.07 2.60
N PRO A 72 4.63 4.18 2.72
CA PRO A 72 3.39 4.21 3.47
C PRO A 72 2.39 3.17 2.95
N PHE A 73 1.80 2.41 3.87
CA PHE A 73 0.78 1.41 3.54
C PHE A 73 -0.61 2.08 3.49
N ILE A 74 -1.31 1.87 2.37
CA ILE A 74 -2.72 2.21 2.19
C ILE A 74 -3.45 0.88 1.94
N GLU A 75 -4.51 0.68 2.71
CA GLU A 75 -5.25 -0.57 2.98
C GLU A 75 -5.52 -1.50 1.79
#